data_AF-A0A942ZVA8-F1
#
_entry.id   AF-A0A942ZVA8-F1
#
_cell.length_a   1.000
_cell.length_b   1.000
_cell.length_c   1.000
_cell.angle_alpha   90.00
_cell.angle_beta   90.00
_cell.angle_gamma   90.00
#
_symmetry.space_group_name_H-M   'P 1'
#
loop_
_entity.id
_entity.type
_entity.pdbx_description
1 polymer ?
#
loop_
_entity_poly.entity_id
_entity_poly.type
_entity_poly.pdbx_seq_one_letter_code
_entity_poly.pdbx_strand_id
1 'polypeptide(L)'
;MARPLKDGVDYWAFDVTLLQDRKFRLIRSEFGVYGVYIALELLNLAYREHGYYAPFGEEDCLLLAESIGGCAPDLIRTVAAACCRRGLFDAGVFEACGVLTSAGIQRRYLKIVAKNRAEIRIIREYWLLDAAAERDVPAAARAKLVFIDAGQAGKPRTEGVSPAENAAERAENPQRKENKRKQKQSRSAAPRFTPPSPAEVEAYCRERGSGVDPARFIDYYTANGWRIGRGAMRDWRAAVRSWERNAFSAPPRREPAYGDLQQYEDYDIFADRQKAPASGSGAGARHAEGPAIPIAQKETQR
;
A
#
# COMPACT_ATOMS: atom_id res chain seq x y z
N MET A 1 9.73 6.88 -22.35
CA MET A 1 8.26 7.00 -22.13
C MET A 1 8.00 6.83 -20.65
N ALA A 2 6.90 7.36 -20.10
CA ALA A 2 6.51 7.05 -18.72
C ALA A 2 6.05 5.57 -18.63
N ARG A 3 6.40 4.88 -17.53
CA ARG A 3 5.93 3.50 -17.30
C ARG A 3 4.43 3.53 -16.96
N PRO A 4 3.59 2.71 -17.61
CA PRO A 4 2.19 2.58 -17.22
C PRO A 4 2.05 2.24 -15.74
N LEU A 5 1.03 2.80 -15.08
CA LEU A 5 0.74 2.55 -13.67
C LEU A 5 0.24 1.11 -13.49
N LYS A 6 1.04 0.27 -12.83
CA LYS A 6 0.67 -1.12 -12.49
C LYS A 6 -0.60 -1.16 -11.64
N ASP A 7 -1.59 -1.97 -12.04
CA ASP A 7 -2.83 -2.17 -11.28
C ASP A 7 -2.66 -3.18 -10.14
N GLY A 8 -1.80 -4.19 -10.31
CA GLY A 8 -1.33 -5.05 -9.23
C GLY A 8 -0.49 -4.35 -8.17
N VAL A 9 -0.16 -5.07 -7.11
CA VAL A 9 0.75 -4.62 -6.04
C VAL A 9 1.96 -5.56 -5.97
N ASP A 10 3.12 -5.01 -5.63
CA ASP A 10 4.38 -5.78 -5.57
C ASP A 10 4.58 -6.49 -4.22
N TYR A 11 3.83 -6.09 -3.18
CA TYR A 11 3.76 -6.78 -1.89
C TYR A 11 2.34 -6.77 -1.33
N TRP A 12 2.04 -7.73 -0.45
CA TRP A 12 0.81 -7.77 0.34
C TRP A 12 1.09 -8.25 1.77
N ALA A 13 0.33 -7.76 2.75
CA ALA A 13 0.59 -8.04 4.16
C ALA A 13 0.15 -9.48 4.56
N PHE A 14 1.12 -10.35 4.78
CA PHE A 14 0.92 -11.73 5.24
C PHE A 14 0.93 -11.81 6.77
N ASP A 15 -0.11 -12.39 7.36
CA ASP A 15 -0.21 -12.60 8.81
C ASP A 15 0.68 -13.78 9.23
N VAL A 16 1.58 -13.59 10.22
CA VAL A 16 2.56 -14.64 10.61
C VAL A 16 1.93 -15.97 11.06
N THR A 17 0.66 -15.96 11.43
CA THR A 17 -0.14 -17.14 11.79
C THR A 17 -0.86 -17.80 10.61
N LEU A 18 -0.84 -17.25 9.39
CA LEU A 18 -1.70 -17.67 8.27
C LEU A 18 -1.54 -19.17 7.95
N LEU A 19 -0.33 -19.73 8.01
CA LEU A 19 -0.11 -21.16 7.78
C LEU A 19 -0.78 -22.05 8.85
N GLN A 20 -1.02 -21.51 10.05
CA GLN A 20 -1.71 -22.16 11.16
C GLN A 20 -3.22 -21.93 11.16
N ASP A 21 -3.76 -21.09 10.28
CA ASP A 21 -5.21 -20.96 10.11
C ASP A 21 -5.83 -22.30 9.72
N ARG A 22 -7.06 -22.53 10.17
CA ARG A 22 -7.81 -23.76 9.90
C ARG A 22 -7.85 -24.08 8.40
N LYS A 23 -7.96 -23.07 7.53
CA LYS A 23 -8.01 -23.24 6.08
C LYS A 23 -6.70 -23.78 5.51
N PHE A 24 -5.56 -23.15 5.84
CA PHE A 24 -4.23 -23.60 5.41
C PHE A 24 -3.83 -24.95 6.02
N ARG A 25 -4.17 -25.21 7.30
CA ARG A 25 -3.96 -26.54 7.90
C ARG A 25 -4.78 -27.63 7.21
N LEU A 26 -6.03 -27.35 6.82
CA LEU A 26 -6.84 -28.31 6.07
C LEU A 26 -6.34 -28.51 4.62
N ILE A 27 -5.79 -27.49 3.96
CA ILE A 27 -5.09 -27.65 2.66
C ILE A 27 -3.85 -28.54 2.84
N ARG A 28 -3.01 -28.25 3.85
CA ARG A 28 -1.83 -29.04 4.20
C ARG A 28 -2.15 -30.51 4.50
N SER A 29 -3.32 -30.77 5.05
CA SER A 29 -3.80 -32.13 5.38
C SER A 29 -4.33 -32.92 4.18
N GLU A 30 -4.67 -32.27 3.06
CA GLU A 30 -5.18 -32.92 1.83
C GLU A 30 -4.07 -33.04 0.77
N PHE A 31 -3.13 -32.08 0.72
CA PHE A 31 -2.14 -31.93 -0.36
C PHE A 31 -0.68 -31.74 0.11
N GLY A 32 -0.40 -31.98 1.40
CA GLY A 32 0.93 -31.81 1.98
C GLY A 32 1.48 -30.38 1.87
N VAL A 33 2.81 -30.28 1.71
CA VAL A 33 3.50 -28.98 1.55
C VAL A 33 3.21 -28.33 0.18
N TYR A 34 3.05 -29.13 -0.88
CA TYR A 34 2.77 -28.61 -2.22
C TYR A 34 1.46 -27.81 -2.27
N GLY A 35 0.36 -28.34 -1.73
CA GLY A 35 -0.89 -27.58 -1.73
C GLY A 35 -0.85 -26.31 -0.88
N VAL A 36 -0.01 -26.27 0.18
CA VAL A 36 0.23 -25.00 0.91
C VAL A 36 0.96 -24.02 0.03
N TYR A 37 2.04 -24.43 -0.65
CA TYR A 37 2.81 -23.54 -1.52
C TYR A 37 1.99 -23.04 -2.72
N ILE A 38 1.28 -23.95 -3.40
CA ILE A 38 0.32 -23.58 -4.46
C ILE A 38 -0.72 -22.58 -3.92
N ALA A 39 -1.32 -22.81 -2.76
CA ALA A 39 -2.28 -21.87 -2.17
C ALA A 39 -1.69 -20.49 -1.82
N LEU A 40 -0.36 -20.38 -1.63
CA LEU A 40 0.33 -19.09 -1.49
C LEU A 40 0.54 -18.43 -2.86
N GLU A 41 0.96 -19.16 -3.89
CA GLU A 41 1.11 -18.57 -5.24
C GLU A 41 -0.23 -18.17 -5.87
N LEU A 42 -1.31 -18.92 -5.63
CA LEU A 42 -2.66 -18.51 -6.02
C LEU A 42 -3.09 -17.18 -5.34
N LEU A 43 -2.67 -16.93 -4.10
CA LEU A 43 -2.86 -15.62 -3.46
C LEU A 43 -1.94 -14.56 -4.09
N ASN A 44 -0.67 -14.90 -4.37
CA ASN A 44 0.26 -13.98 -5.03
C ASN A 44 -0.27 -13.51 -6.38
N LEU A 45 -0.77 -14.41 -7.23
CA LEU A 45 -1.39 -14.09 -8.52
C LEU A 45 -2.50 -13.04 -8.37
N ALA A 46 -3.43 -13.24 -7.42
CA ALA A 46 -4.54 -12.33 -7.17
C ALA A 46 -4.13 -10.91 -6.74
N TYR A 47 -2.91 -10.72 -6.20
CA TYR A 47 -2.33 -9.41 -5.92
C TYR A 47 -1.38 -8.90 -7.03
N ARG A 48 -0.69 -9.80 -7.74
CA ARG A 48 0.48 -9.50 -8.61
C ARG A 48 0.11 -8.67 -9.84
N GLU A 49 -1.01 -8.96 -10.51
CA GLU A 49 -1.34 -8.35 -11.80
C GLU A 49 -2.44 -7.28 -11.74
N HIS A 50 -3.61 -7.59 -11.16
CA HIS A 50 -4.74 -6.64 -11.04
C HIS A 50 -5.04 -6.20 -9.60
N GLY A 51 -4.34 -6.79 -8.61
CA GLY A 51 -4.31 -6.28 -7.23
C GLY A 51 -5.32 -6.87 -6.26
N TYR A 52 -6.48 -7.33 -6.74
CA TYR A 52 -7.50 -7.99 -5.91
C TYR A 52 -8.14 -9.23 -6.56
N TYR A 53 -7.75 -9.57 -7.77
CA TYR A 53 -8.23 -10.74 -8.49
C TYR A 53 -7.16 -11.21 -9.50
N ALA A 54 -7.26 -12.47 -9.90
CA ALA A 54 -6.60 -13.00 -11.09
C ALA A 54 -7.61 -13.87 -11.88
N PRO A 55 -7.64 -13.80 -13.22
CA PRO A 55 -8.16 -14.88 -14.04
C PRO A 55 -7.43 -16.19 -13.69
N PHE A 56 -8.10 -17.33 -13.81
CA PHE A 56 -7.49 -18.63 -13.54
C PHE A 56 -8.22 -19.78 -14.26
N GLY A 57 -7.67 -20.16 -15.41
CA GLY A 57 -8.13 -21.27 -16.24
C GLY A 57 -7.09 -22.40 -16.35
N GLU A 58 -7.12 -23.08 -17.49
CA GLU A 58 -6.25 -24.21 -17.80
C GLU A 58 -4.81 -23.79 -18.13
N GLU A 59 -4.64 -22.68 -18.85
CA GLU A 59 -3.34 -22.11 -19.18
C GLU A 59 -2.60 -21.65 -17.91
N ASP A 60 -3.31 -21.04 -16.95
CA ASP A 60 -2.74 -20.66 -15.65
C ASP A 60 -2.30 -21.88 -14.83
N CYS A 61 -3.00 -23.01 -14.94
CA CYS A 61 -2.60 -24.27 -14.30
C CYS A 61 -1.31 -24.84 -14.93
N LEU A 62 -1.12 -24.67 -16.24
CA LEU A 62 0.10 -25.09 -16.96
C LEU A 62 1.29 -24.18 -16.59
N LEU A 63 1.12 -22.86 -16.67
CA LEU A 63 2.15 -21.88 -16.35
C LEU A 63 2.56 -21.93 -14.87
N LEU A 64 1.61 -22.13 -13.96
CA LEU A 64 1.92 -22.28 -12.54
C LEU A 64 2.61 -23.63 -12.23
N ALA A 65 2.33 -24.70 -12.99
CA ALA A 65 3.04 -25.99 -12.84
C ALA A 65 4.51 -25.88 -13.27
N GLU A 66 4.77 -25.16 -14.37
CA GLU A 66 6.10 -24.85 -14.86
C GLU A 66 6.87 -23.95 -13.87
N SER A 67 6.25 -22.87 -13.41
CA SER A 67 6.85 -21.93 -12.46
C SER A 67 7.08 -22.50 -11.04
N ILE A 68 6.30 -23.49 -10.60
CA ILE A 68 6.51 -24.16 -9.30
C ILE A 68 7.51 -25.31 -9.42
N GLY A 69 7.49 -26.04 -10.54
CA GLY A 69 8.29 -27.24 -10.77
C GLY A 69 7.80 -28.45 -9.96
N GLY A 70 8.08 -29.66 -10.47
CA GLY A 70 7.83 -30.92 -9.73
C GLY A 70 6.37 -31.24 -9.38
N CYS A 71 5.39 -30.52 -9.95
CA CYS A 71 3.96 -30.76 -9.75
C CYS A 71 3.19 -30.78 -11.08
N ALA A 72 2.03 -31.45 -11.09
CA ALA A 72 1.18 -31.54 -12.27
C ALA A 72 0.12 -30.40 -12.29
N PRO A 73 -0.30 -29.90 -13.47
CA PRO A 73 -1.36 -28.90 -13.59
C PRO A 73 -2.67 -29.29 -12.88
N ASP A 74 -3.04 -30.57 -12.89
CA ASP A 74 -4.25 -31.04 -12.21
C ASP A 74 -4.15 -31.02 -10.68
N LEU A 75 -2.94 -31.10 -10.10
CA LEU A 75 -2.76 -30.84 -8.67
C LEU A 75 -3.08 -29.37 -8.36
N ILE A 76 -2.58 -28.45 -9.19
CA ILE A 76 -2.86 -27.01 -9.07
C ILE A 76 -4.36 -26.73 -9.23
N ARG A 77 -5.01 -27.28 -10.25
CA ARG A 77 -6.47 -27.19 -10.47
C ARG A 77 -7.26 -27.71 -9.27
N THR A 78 -6.85 -28.86 -8.73
CA THR A 78 -7.49 -29.50 -7.56
C THR A 78 -7.29 -28.66 -6.30
N VAL A 79 -6.10 -28.11 -6.07
CA VAL A 79 -5.80 -27.21 -4.94
C VAL A 79 -6.59 -25.90 -5.06
N ALA A 80 -6.70 -25.29 -6.25
CA ALA A 80 -7.49 -24.09 -6.47
C ALA A 80 -8.98 -24.32 -6.14
N ALA A 81 -9.58 -25.39 -6.66
CA ALA A 81 -10.92 -25.81 -6.27
C ALA A 81 -11.04 -26.08 -4.75
N ALA A 82 -10.03 -26.70 -4.15
CA ALA A 82 -10.00 -26.99 -2.72
C ALA A 82 -9.81 -25.76 -1.81
N CYS A 83 -9.23 -24.68 -2.36
CA CYS A 83 -9.17 -23.35 -1.75
C CYS A 83 -10.55 -22.66 -1.84
N CYS A 84 -11.27 -22.80 -2.94
CA CYS A 84 -12.66 -22.33 -3.09
C CYS A 84 -13.60 -23.05 -2.10
N ARG A 85 -13.54 -24.40 -2.02
CA ARG A 85 -14.28 -25.21 -1.03
C ARG A 85 -14.03 -24.80 0.44
N ARG A 86 -12.92 -24.11 0.72
CA ARG A 86 -12.52 -23.62 2.06
C ARG A 86 -12.70 -22.11 2.25
N GLY A 87 -13.15 -21.39 1.23
CA GLY A 87 -13.29 -19.93 1.26
C GLY A 87 -11.97 -19.18 1.39
N LEU A 88 -10.87 -19.66 0.79
CA LEU A 88 -9.68 -18.83 0.51
C LEU A 88 -10.02 -17.84 -0.62
N PHE A 89 -10.60 -18.40 -1.69
CA PHE A 89 -11.27 -17.71 -2.77
C PHE A 89 -12.78 -17.91 -2.65
N ASP A 90 -13.55 -17.04 -3.29
CA ASP A 90 -15.00 -17.13 -3.37
C ASP A 90 -15.40 -18.13 -4.48
N ALA A 91 -16.18 -19.15 -4.11
CA ALA A 91 -16.59 -20.18 -5.05
C ALA A 91 -17.56 -19.64 -6.12
N GLY A 92 -18.44 -18.69 -5.78
CA GLY A 92 -19.41 -18.14 -6.73
C GLY A 92 -18.74 -17.32 -7.83
N VAL A 93 -17.79 -16.45 -7.48
CA VAL A 93 -17.01 -15.70 -8.48
C VAL A 93 -16.09 -16.63 -9.28
N PHE A 94 -15.51 -17.65 -8.64
CA PHE A 94 -14.66 -18.62 -9.35
C PHE A 94 -15.47 -19.44 -10.37
N GLU A 95 -16.63 -19.97 -9.99
CA GLU A 95 -17.50 -20.78 -10.86
C GLU A 95 -18.19 -19.96 -11.95
N ALA A 96 -18.58 -18.71 -11.67
CA ALA A 96 -19.27 -17.85 -12.64
C ALA A 96 -18.33 -17.10 -13.61
N CYS A 97 -17.11 -16.76 -13.18
CA CYS A 97 -16.20 -15.88 -13.92
C CYS A 97 -14.82 -16.49 -14.21
N GLY A 98 -14.46 -17.66 -13.65
CA GLY A 98 -13.11 -18.21 -13.75
C GLY A 98 -12.05 -17.36 -13.05
N VAL A 99 -12.41 -16.71 -11.93
CA VAL A 99 -11.59 -15.66 -11.28
C VAL A 99 -11.34 -15.95 -9.81
N LEU A 100 -10.07 -15.91 -9.42
CA LEU A 100 -9.61 -16.01 -8.03
C LEU A 100 -9.70 -14.66 -7.34
N THR A 101 -10.72 -14.48 -6.49
CA THR A 101 -10.82 -13.35 -5.56
C THR A 101 -11.51 -13.77 -4.27
N SER A 102 -11.52 -12.91 -3.24
CA SER A 102 -12.43 -13.03 -2.10
C SER A 102 -12.57 -11.71 -1.36
N ALA A 103 -13.62 -11.59 -0.54
CA ALA A 103 -13.79 -10.46 0.38
C ALA A 103 -12.57 -10.22 1.31
N GLY A 104 -11.76 -11.25 1.60
CA GLY A 104 -10.51 -11.09 2.36
C GLY A 104 -9.40 -10.43 1.54
N ILE A 105 -9.26 -10.85 0.27
CA ILE A 105 -8.29 -10.30 -0.69
C ILE A 105 -8.62 -8.83 -0.99
N GLN A 106 -9.88 -8.54 -1.31
CA GLN A 106 -10.37 -7.20 -1.64
C GLN A 106 -10.15 -6.22 -0.48
N ARG A 107 -10.50 -6.60 0.76
CA ARG A 107 -10.22 -5.78 1.96
C ARG A 107 -8.73 -5.49 2.15
N ARG A 108 -7.84 -6.46 1.90
CA ARG A 108 -6.39 -6.28 2.05
C ARG A 108 -5.83 -5.37 0.96
N TYR A 109 -6.23 -5.57 -0.30
CA TYR A 109 -5.89 -4.70 -1.42
C TYR A 109 -6.29 -3.25 -1.16
N LEU A 110 -7.56 -3.00 -0.81
CA LEU A 110 -8.06 -1.64 -0.54
C LEU A 110 -7.24 -0.95 0.56
N LYS A 111 -6.87 -1.65 1.63
CA LYS A 111 -6.02 -1.10 2.70
C LYS A 111 -4.61 -0.72 2.22
N ILE A 112 -4.05 -1.46 1.26
CA ILE A 112 -2.75 -1.14 0.64
C ILE A 112 -2.88 0.10 -0.26
N VAL A 113 -3.88 0.14 -1.15
CA VAL A 113 -3.96 1.20 -2.18
C VAL A 113 -4.66 2.49 -1.73
N ALA A 114 -5.47 2.47 -0.67
CA ALA A 114 -6.29 3.61 -0.21
C ALA A 114 -5.51 4.91 -0.02
N LYS A 115 -4.26 4.84 0.44
CA LYS A 115 -3.41 6.02 0.65
C LYS A 115 -2.77 6.51 -0.64
N ASN A 116 -2.25 5.59 -1.46
CA ASN A 116 -1.25 5.89 -2.48
C ASN A 116 -1.83 6.00 -3.91
N ARG A 117 -3.04 5.50 -4.18
CA ARG A 117 -3.72 5.67 -5.47
C ARG A 117 -4.74 6.80 -5.43
N ALA A 118 -4.96 7.46 -6.57
CA ALA A 118 -6.01 8.47 -6.75
C ALA A 118 -7.36 7.84 -7.16
N GLU A 119 -7.30 6.83 -8.03
CA GLU A 119 -8.43 6.04 -8.55
C GLU A 119 -8.18 4.56 -8.23
N ILE A 120 -9.25 3.82 -7.91
CA ILE A 120 -9.24 2.38 -7.66
C ILE A 120 -10.35 1.75 -8.51
N ARG A 121 -9.97 1.11 -9.61
CA ARG A 121 -10.91 0.40 -10.49
C ARG A 121 -11.35 -0.91 -9.87
N ILE A 122 -12.66 -1.16 -9.85
CA ILE A 122 -13.29 -2.38 -9.35
C ILE A 122 -14.22 -2.91 -10.43
N ILE A 123 -14.09 -4.19 -10.78
CA ILE A 123 -15.00 -4.90 -11.68
C ILE A 123 -16.24 -5.32 -10.87
N ARG A 124 -17.43 -4.92 -11.32
CA ARG A 124 -18.70 -5.14 -10.60
C ARG A 124 -18.96 -6.62 -10.33
N GLU A 125 -18.70 -7.43 -11.33
CA GLU A 125 -18.92 -8.87 -11.38
C GLU A 125 -18.05 -9.63 -10.37
N TYR A 126 -16.91 -9.06 -9.96
CA TYR A 126 -15.97 -9.68 -9.02
C TYR A 126 -16.09 -9.11 -7.59
N TRP A 127 -16.97 -8.12 -7.37
CA TRP A 127 -17.02 -7.35 -6.12
C TRP A 127 -17.83 -8.03 -5.02
N LEU A 128 -17.20 -8.24 -3.85
CA LEU A 128 -17.73 -9.06 -2.75
C LEU A 128 -17.88 -8.29 -1.42
N LEU A 129 -17.80 -6.95 -1.45
CA LEU A 129 -17.75 -6.11 -0.26
C LEU A 129 -18.95 -5.16 -0.15
N ASP A 130 -19.39 -4.91 1.08
CA ASP A 130 -20.33 -3.84 1.35
C ASP A 130 -19.62 -2.48 1.26
N ALA A 131 -19.89 -1.73 0.19
CA ALA A 131 -19.37 -0.38 -0.02
C ALA A 131 -19.90 0.66 1.00
N ALA A 132 -20.93 0.32 1.78
CA ALA A 132 -21.40 1.14 2.89
C ALA A 132 -20.59 0.93 4.19
N ALA A 133 -20.00 -0.26 4.39
CA ALA A 133 -19.38 -0.65 5.66
C ALA A 133 -17.88 -0.32 5.74
N GLU A 134 -17.50 0.55 6.68
CA GLU A 134 -16.11 1.00 6.91
C GLU A 134 -15.11 -0.15 7.19
N ARG A 135 -15.58 -1.29 7.72
CA ARG A 135 -14.77 -2.50 7.94
C ARG A 135 -14.29 -3.17 6.64
N ASP A 136 -15.06 -2.97 5.58
CA ASP A 136 -14.91 -3.58 4.26
C ASP A 136 -14.28 -2.58 3.28
N VAL A 137 -14.81 -1.36 3.23
CA VAL A 137 -14.27 -0.24 2.44
C VAL A 137 -13.97 0.96 3.35
N PRO A 138 -12.69 1.21 3.70
CA PRO A 138 -12.32 2.39 4.47
C PRO A 138 -12.67 3.69 3.73
N ALA A 139 -13.04 4.75 4.44
CA ALA A 139 -13.46 6.04 3.87
C ALA A 139 -12.44 6.63 2.87
N ALA A 140 -11.14 6.43 3.12
CA ALA A 140 -10.05 6.86 2.25
C ALA A 140 -9.98 6.11 0.89
N ALA A 141 -10.53 4.89 0.81
CA ALA A 141 -10.73 4.15 -0.43
C ALA A 141 -12.11 4.46 -1.06
N ARG A 142 -13.17 4.59 -0.24
CA ARG A 142 -14.56 4.75 -0.69
C ARG A 142 -14.74 5.92 -1.67
N ALA A 143 -14.08 7.05 -1.41
CA ALA A 143 -14.12 8.23 -2.29
C ALA A 143 -13.32 8.09 -3.60
N LYS A 144 -12.72 6.92 -3.87
CA LYS A 144 -11.83 6.64 -5.00
C LYS A 144 -12.24 5.40 -5.81
N LEU A 145 -13.30 4.69 -5.39
CA LEU A 145 -13.78 3.51 -6.10
C LEU A 145 -14.46 3.92 -7.41
N VAL A 146 -14.01 3.35 -8.52
CA VAL A 146 -14.65 3.47 -9.83
C VAL A 146 -15.07 2.07 -10.27
N PHE A 147 -16.39 1.86 -10.38
CA PHE A 147 -16.96 0.58 -10.78
C PHE A 147 -17.07 0.48 -12.30
N ILE A 148 -16.37 -0.50 -12.86
CA ILE A 148 -16.37 -0.84 -14.28
C ILE A 148 -16.97 -2.24 -14.47
N ASP A 149 -17.39 -2.54 -15.69
CA ASP A 149 -17.88 -3.86 -16.09
C ASP A 149 -16.71 -4.68 -16.67
N ALA A 150 -16.74 -6.00 -16.59
CA ALA A 150 -15.60 -6.88 -16.89
C ALA A 150 -15.03 -6.66 -18.30
N GLY A 151 -15.89 -6.43 -19.29
CA GLY A 151 -15.51 -6.10 -20.68
C GLY A 151 -14.74 -4.77 -20.86
N GLN A 152 -14.55 -3.99 -19.79
CA GLN A 152 -13.79 -2.73 -19.82
C GLN A 152 -12.41 -2.84 -19.17
N ALA A 153 -12.06 -3.99 -18.56
CA ALA A 153 -10.85 -4.17 -17.74
C ALA A 153 -9.53 -3.83 -18.47
N GLY A 154 -9.44 -4.10 -19.78
CA GLY A 154 -8.26 -3.82 -20.60
C GLY A 154 -8.11 -2.38 -21.12
N LYS A 155 -9.07 -1.47 -20.84
CA LYS A 155 -8.98 -0.09 -21.33
C LYS A 155 -7.96 0.72 -20.50
N PRO A 156 -6.97 1.39 -21.12
CA PRO A 156 -6.00 2.21 -20.39
C PRO A 156 -6.68 3.32 -19.61
N ARG A 157 -5.96 3.90 -18.64
CA ARG A 157 -6.46 5.05 -17.86
C ARG A 157 -6.48 6.31 -18.72
N THR A 158 -7.60 6.54 -19.42
CA THR A 158 -7.87 7.79 -20.13
C THR A 158 -7.85 8.96 -19.15
N GLU A 159 -6.91 9.89 -19.35
CA GLU A 159 -6.79 11.08 -18.51
C GLU A 159 -8.01 11.99 -18.67
N GLY A 160 -8.65 12.35 -17.55
CA GLY A 160 -9.61 13.46 -17.50
C GLY A 160 -11.00 13.21 -18.09
N VAL A 161 -11.81 12.34 -17.45
CA VAL A 161 -13.28 12.44 -17.55
C VAL A 161 -13.80 13.18 -16.32
N SER A 162 -14.37 14.38 -16.54
CA SER A 162 -15.03 15.17 -15.50
C SER A 162 -16.38 14.51 -15.12
N PRO A 163 -16.79 14.48 -13.85
CA PRO A 163 -18.06 13.87 -13.44
C PRO A 163 -19.26 14.73 -13.90
N ALA A 164 -19.81 14.40 -15.06
CA ALA A 164 -20.87 15.17 -15.72
C ALA A 164 -22.03 14.29 -16.26
N GLU A 165 -22.38 13.21 -15.56
CA GLU A 165 -23.53 12.37 -15.93
C GLU A 165 -24.24 11.80 -14.68
N ASN A 166 -25.15 12.59 -14.11
CA ASN A 166 -26.26 12.21 -13.22
C ASN A 166 -27.08 13.48 -12.87
N ALA A 167 -27.97 13.91 -13.78
CA ALA A 167 -28.74 15.15 -13.62
C ALA A 167 -30.12 15.12 -14.33
N ALA A 168 -31.03 14.28 -13.84
CA ALA A 168 -32.48 14.34 -14.13
C ALA A 168 -33.23 13.59 -13.02
N GLU A 169 -34.36 14.05 -12.45
CA GLU A 169 -35.00 15.38 -12.50
C GLU A 169 -34.87 16.04 -11.08
N ARG A 170 -35.64 16.99 -10.53
CA ARG A 170 -36.78 17.91 -10.86
C ARG A 170 -36.65 19.08 -9.83
N ALA A 171 -37.32 20.24 -9.86
CA ALA A 171 -38.44 20.73 -10.66
C ALA A 171 -38.43 22.28 -10.78
N GLU A 172 -39.38 22.76 -11.59
CA GLU A 172 -40.08 24.06 -11.62
C GLU A 172 -40.42 24.72 -10.26
N ASN A 173 -40.63 26.05 -10.10
CA ASN A 173 -40.44 27.24 -10.97
C ASN A 173 -40.26 28.55 -10.11
N PRO A 174 -40.73 29.82 -10.39
CA PRO A 174 -39.82 30.97 -10.29
C PRO A 174 -40.27 32.18 -9.42
N GLN A 175 -39.35 33.15 -9.24
CA GLN A 175 -39.51 34.63 -9.14
C GLN A 175 -38.46 35.21 -8.16
N ARG A 176 -37.97 36.46 -8.18
CA ARG A 176 -37.90 37.64 -9.09
C ARG A 176 -37.61 38.84 -8.17
N LYS A 177 -36.43 39.49 -8.27
CA LYS A 177 -36.19 40.97 -8.14
C LYS A 177 -34.70 41.34 -7.97
N GLU A 178 -34.10 41.74 -9.08
CA GLU A 178 -33.45 43.05 -9.33
C GLU A 178 -32.91 43.93 -8.16
N ASN A 179 -31.82 44.66 -8.47
CA ASN A 179 -31.18 45.76 -7.72
C ASN A 179 -30.33 45.36 -6.48
N LYS A 180 -29.27 46.10 -6.11
CA LYS A 180 -28.89 47.48 -6.49
C LYS A 180 -27.36 47.67 -6.54
N ARG A 181 -26.85 48.50 -7.46
CA ARG A 181 -25.44 48.97 -7.43
C ARG A 181 -25.16 49.79 -6.15
N LYS A 182 -24.04 49.51 -5.47
CA LYS A 182 -23.30 50.48 -4.64
C LYS A 182 -21.80 50.26 -4.78
N GLN A 183 -21.08 51.27 -5.27
CA GLN A 183 -19.63 51.33 -5.14
C GLN A 183 -19.27 51.67 -3.69
N LYS A 184 -18.24 51.04 -3.12
CA LYS A 184 -17.25 51.78 -2.32
C LYS A 184 -15.93 51.03 -2.14
N GLN A 185 -14.86 51.81 -2.21
CA GLN A 185 -13.55 51.61 -1.60
C GLN A 185 -12.78 50.32 -1.95
N SER A 186 -11.81 50.52 -2.85
CA SER A 186 -10.57 49.75 -2.91
C SER A 186 -9.99 49.48 -1.52
N ARG A 187 -9.95 48.21 -1.12
CA ARG A 187 -8.97 47.75 -0.13
C ARG A 187 -7.64 47.55 -0.84
N SER A 188 -6.55 47.95 -0.18
CA SER A 188 -5.19 47.77 -0.69
C SER A 188 -4.91 46.30 -1.01
N ALA A 189 -4.11 46.05 -2.05
CA ALA A 189 -3.68 44.70 -2.37
C ALA A 189 -2.89 44.13 -1.18
N ALA A 190 -3.33 42.98 -0.66
CA ALA A 190 -2.55 42.22 0.29
C ALA A 190 -1.18 41.87 -0.33
N PRO A 191 -0.09 41.84 0.45
CA PRO A 191 1.24 41.55 -0.08
C PRO A 191 1.22 40.19 -0.80
N ARG A 192 1.58 40.19 -2.08
CA ARG A 192 1.86 38.95 -2.82
C ARG A 192 3.03 38.27 -2.12
N PHE A 193 2.88 36.99 -1.78
CA PHE A 193 3.95 36.21 -1.19
C PHE A 193 5.14 36.15 -2.16
N THR A 194 6.23 36.82 -1.81
CA THR A 194 7.53 36.63 -2.46
C THR A 194 8.18 35.36 -1.88
N PRO A 195 8.59 34.39 -2.73
CA PRO A 195 9.38 33.26 -2.24
C PRO A 195 10.75 33.78 -1.77
N PRO A 196 11.27 33.31 -0.63
CA PRO A 196 12.60 33.68 -0.15
C PRO A 196 13.70 33.12 -1.06
N SER A 197 14.84 33.79 -1.08
CA SER A 197 16.10 33.25 -1.58
C SER A 197 16.70 32.21 -0.61
N PRO A 198 17.59 31.31 -1.08
CA PRO A 198 18.31 30.40 -0.20
C PRO A 198 19.09 31.11 0.92
N ALA A 199 19.70 32.27 0.62
CA ALA A 199 20.46 33.06 1.58
C ALA A 199 19.60 33.64 2.72
N GLU A 200 18.34 34.02 2.44
CA GLU A 200 17.41 34.48 3.49
C GLU A 200 16.99 33.33 4.42
N VAL A 201 16.76 32.14 3.86
CA VAL A 201 16.45 30.93 4.66
C VAL A 201 17.66 30.52 5.49
N GLU A 202 18.86 30.54 4.89
CA GLU A 202 20.13 30.25 5.57
C GLU A 202 20.43 31.22 6.71
N ALA A 203 20.23 32.53 6.49
CA ALA A 203 20.36 33.54 7.54
C ALA A 203 19.39 33.28 8.70
N TYR A 204 18.12 32.95 8.41
CA TYR A 204 17.12 32.66 9.44
C TYR A 204 17.38 31.34 10.19
N CYS A 205 17.85 30.29 9.51
CA CYS A 205 18.29 29.06 10.16
C CYS A 205 19.50 29.29 11.07
N ARG A 206 20.47 30.10 10.62
CA ARG A 206 21.68 30.47 11.38
C ARG A 206 21.35 31.32 12.61
N GLU A 207 20.53 32.36 12.46
CA GLU A 207 20.09 33.25 13.56
C GLU A 207 19.36 32.48 14.67
N ARG A 208 18.61 31.44 14.30
CA ARG A 208 17.78 30.65 15.22
C ARG A 208 18.41 29.33 15.71
N GLY A 209 19.55 28.91 15.14
CA GLY A 209 20.17 27.62 15.43
C GLY A 209 19.39 26.40 14.92
N SER A 210 18.55 26.57 13.89
CA SER A 210 17.68 25.50 13.36
C SER A 210 18.43 24.58 12.39
N GLY A 211 18.45 23.27 12.69
CA GLY A 211 19.02 22.20 11.85
C GLY A 211 18.20 21.86 10.60
N VAL A 212 17.80 22.88 9.83
CA VAL A 212 17.08 22.76 8.56
C VAL A 212 18.00 23.18 7.41
N ASP A 213 18.26 22.24 6.51
CA ASP A 213 18.97 22.48 5.25
C ASP A 213 18.21 23.53 4.39
N PRO A 214 18.80 24.71 4.12
CA PRO A 214 18.14 25.77 3.36
C PRO A 214 17.89 25.40 1.89
N ALA A 215 18.80 24.67 1.24
CA ALA A 215 18.67 24.32 -0.17
C ALA A 215 17.49 23.35 -0.35
N ARG A 216 17.49 22.27 0.44
CA ARG A 216 16.39 21.29 0.46
C ARG A 216 15.03 21.90 0.82
N PHE A 217 15.00 22.91 1.70
CA PHE A 217 13.78 23.65 2.03
C PHE A 217 13.26 24.44 0.82
N ILE A 218 14.14 25.16 0.10
CA ILE A 218 13.79 25.91 -1.12
C ILE A 218 13.30 24.96 -2.21
N ASP A 219 14.02 23.86 -2.47
CA ASP A 219 13.67 22.89 -3.52
C ASP A 219 12.27 22.30 -3.29
N TYR A 220 12.00 21.86 -2.05
CA TYR A 220 10.71 21.26 -1.70
C TYR A 220 9.54 22.22 -1.93
N TYR A 221 9.63 23.48 -1.48
CA TYR A 221 8.53 24.42 -1.66
C TYR A 221 8.46 25.03 -3.06
N THR A 222 9.57 25.10 -3.78
CA THR A 222 9.57 25.48 -5.20
C THR A 222 8.85 24.42 -6.04
N ALA A 223 9.18 23.14 -5.87
CA ALA A 223 8.49 22.03 -6.54
C ALA A 223 6.99 21.94 -6.18
N ASN A 224 6.62 22.25 -4.94
CA ASN A 224 5.23 22.26 -4.47
C ASN A 224 4.48 23.59 -4.72
N GLY A 225 5.05 24.52 -5.49
CA GLY A 225 4.39 25.80 -5.85
C GLY A 225 4.06 26.70 -4.65
N TRP A 226 4.90 26.66 -3.60
CA TRP A 226 4.77 27.42 -2.36
C TRP A 226 3.41 27.25 -1.67
N ARG A 227 3.01 25.99 -1.41
CA ARG A 227 1.74 25.62 -0.77
C ARG A 227 1.94 24.93 0.60
N ILE A 228 0.95 25.08 1.47
CA ILE A 228 0.82 24.33 2.73
C ILE A 228 -0.61 23.78 2.80
N GLY A 229 -0.74 22.44 2.71
CA GLY A 229 -2.04 21.79 2.61
C GLY A 229 -2.83 22.28 1.39
N ARG A 230 -4.09 22.69 1.58
CA ARG A 230 -4.93 23.22 0.48
C ARG A 230 -4.57 24.65 0.07
N GLY A 231 -3.94 25.44 0.96
CA GLY A 231 -3.66 26.86 0.74
C GLY A 231 -2.27 27.18 0.19
N ALA A 232 -2.10 28.41 -0.32
CA ALA A 232 -0.77 28.98 -0.58
C ALA A 232 -0.08 29.37 0.74
N MET A 233 1.25 29.30 0.77
CA MET A 233 2.07 29.72 1.89
C MET A 233 1.93 31.23 2.13
N ARG A 234 1.98 31.64 3.41
CA ARG A 234 1.91 33.05 3.83
C ARG A 234 3.13 33.51 4.64
N ASP A 235 3.73 32.59 5.40
CA ASP A 235 4.97 32.80 6.12
C ASP A 235 5.85 31.54 5.97
N TRP A 236 7.01 31.69 5.34
CA TRP A 236 7.98 30.60 5.19
C TRP A 236 8.77 30.35 6.49
N ARG A 237 8.92 31.36 7.35
CA ARG A 237 9.57 31.22 8.67
C ARG A 237 8.74 30.32 9.59
N ALA A 238 7.41 30.33 9.46
CA ALA A 238 6.52 29.35 10.10
C ALA A 238 6.70 27.92 9.55
N ALA A 239 7.00 27.77 8.26
CA ALA A 239 7.24 26.47 7.64
C ALA A 239 8.58 25.85 8.10
N VAL A 240 9.66 26.65 8.24
CA VAL A 240 10.94 26.21 8.85
C VAL A 240 10.69 25.69 10.28
N ARG A 241 9.92 26.44 11.09
CA ARG A 241 9.45 26.06 12.43
C ARG A 241 8.52 24.84 12.48
N SER A 242 8.11 24.28 11.33
CA SER A 242 7.39 23.01 11.24
C SER A 242 8.25 21.87 10.70
N TRP A 243 9.23 22.16 9.84
CA TRP A 243 10.22 21.19 9.38
C TRP A 243 11.08 20.67 10.53
N GLU A 244 11.56 21.59 11.38
CA GLU A 244 12.32 21.33 12.61
C GLU A 244 11.63 20.30 13.53
N ARG A 245 10.30 20.36 13.66
CA ARG A 245 9.51 19.48 14.54
C ARG A 245 9.10 18.15 13.90
N ASN A 246 9.11 18.06 12.57
CA ASN A 246 8.56 16.92 11.82
C ASN A 246 9.66 16.04 11.17
N ALA A 247 10.92 16.19 11.60
CA ALA A 247 12.08 15.42 11.12
C ALA A 247 12.32 15.45 9.60
N PHE A 248 11.81 16.46 8.88
CA PHE A 248 11.94 16.60 7.42
C PHE A 248 13.38 16.79 6.93
N SER A 249 14.35 17.04 7.82
CA SER A 249 15.78 17.08 7.51
C SER A 249 16.38 15.69 7.21
N ALA A 250 15.79 14.60 7.72
CA ALA A 250 16.28 13.25 7.43
C ALA A 250 16.09 12.91 5.94
N PRO A 251 17.04 12.24 5.25
CA PRO A 251 16.82 11.76 3.88
C PRO A 251 15.54 10.89 3.84
N PRO A 252 14.77 10.91 2.74
CA PRO A 252 13.60 10.05 2.62
C PRO A 252 14.05 8.59 2.78
N ARG A 253 13.35 7.82 3.62
CA ARG A 253 13.62 6.39 3.81
C ARG A 253 13.52 5.69 2.46
N ARG A 254 14.66 5.36 1.87
CA ARG A 254 14.76 4.45 0.73
C ARG A 254 14.69 3.03 1.30
N GLU A 255 13.48 2.50 1.38
CA GLU A 255 13.32 1.05 1.37
C GLU A 255 13.91 0.55 0.04
N PRO A 256 14.84 -0.42 0.04
CA PRO A 256 15.44 -0.92 -1.20
C PRO A 256 14.37 -1.56 -2.07
N ALA A 257 14.43 -1.32 -3.37
CA ALA A 257 13.52 -1.98 -4.31
C ALA A 257 13.90 -3.46 -4.39
N TYR A 258 12.90 -4.35 -4.40
CA TYR A 258 13.02 -5.82 -4.33
C TYR A 258 13.81 -6.49 -5.49
N GLY A 259 14.42 -5.71 -6.40
CA GLY A 259 15.19 -6.19 -7.55
C GLY A 259 16.71 -6.12 -7.41
N ASP A 260 17.25 -5.61 -6.30
CA ASP A 260 18.70 -5.56 -6.04
C ASP A 260 19.07 -6.42 -4.83
N LEU A 261 19.51 -7.65 -5.09
CA LEU A 261 19.81 -8.64 -4.05
C LEU A 261 21.07 -8.29 -3.25
N GLN A 262 22.05 -7.59 -3.84
CA GLN A 262 23.29 -7.23 -3.12
C GLN A 262 22.99 -6.23 -1.98
N GLN A 263 22.02 -5.34 -2.17
CA GLN A 263 21.57 -4.41 -1.13
C GLN A 263 20.67 -5.09 -0.07
N TYR A 264 20.22 -6.33 -0.29
CA TYR A 264 19.43 -7.10 0.68
C TYR A 264 20.31 -7.90 1.64
N GLU A 265 21.51 -8.33 1.22
CA GLU A 265 22.48 -9.03 2.07
C GLU A 265 23.08 -8.13 3.16
N ASP A 266 23.28 -6.83 2.86
CA ASP A 266 23.65 -5.80 3.85
C ASP A 266 22.48 -5.41 4.80
N TYR A 267 21.25 -5.83 4.52
CA TYR A 267 20.05 -5.42 5.28
C TYR A 267 19.74 -6.38 6.44
N ASP A 268 20.63 -6.45 7.43
CA ASP A 268 20.37 -7.20 8.67
C ASP A 268 19.15 -6.63 9.41
N ILE A 269 18.05 -7.37 9.30
CA ILE A 269 16.73 -7.06 9.87
C ILE A 269 16.72 -7.02 11.41
N PHE A 270 17.80 -7.44 12.07
CA PHE A 270 17.97 -7.41 13.53
C PHE A 270 18.97 -6.36 14.04
N ALA A 271 19.87 -5.83 13.19
CA ALA A 271 20.97 -4.95 13.59
C ALA A 271 20.52 -3.70 14.37
N ASP A 272 19.43 -3.07 13.94
CA ASP A 272 18.94 -1.79 14.49
C ASP A 272 18.43 -1.92 15.95
N ARG A 273 18.28 -3.15 16.47
CA ARG A 273 17.78 -3.41 17.83
C ARG A 273 18.83 -3.25 18.93
N GLN A 274 20.12 -3.13 18.59
CA GLN A 274 21.20 -3.00 19.60
C GLN A 274 21.61 -1.54 19.90
N LYS A 275 21.12 -0.53 19.18
CA LYS A 275 21.45 0.89 19.43
C LYS A 275 20.45 1.62 20.34
N ALA A 276 20.10 1.00 21.46
CA ALA A 276 19.65 1.74 22.64
C ALA A 276 20.89 2.16 23.46
N PRO A 277 21.06 3.44 23.82
CA PRO A 277 22.25 3.88 24.56
C PRO A 277 22.20 3.34 26.00
N ALA A 278 23.09 2.40 26.31
CA ALA A 278 23.29 1.91 27.68
C ALA A 278 23.97 2.99 28.54
N SER A 279 23.18 3.74 29.31
CA SER A 279 23.68 4.63 30.36
C SER A 279 24.34 3.80 31.47
N GLY A 280 25.67 3.70 31.43
CA GLY A 280 26.42 2.70 32.18
C GLY A 280 26.67 3.00 33.66
N SER A 281 26.49 1.98 34.50
CA SER A 281 27.14 1.75 35.80
C SER A 281 26.79 0.32 36.25
N GLY A 282 27.69 -0.51 36.79
CA GLY A 282 29.13 -0.35 37.01
C GLY A 282 29.68 -1.47 37.91
N ALA A 283 30.92 -1.91 37.65
CA ALA A 283 31.70 -2.92 38.41
C ALA A 283 31.14 -4.36 38.51
N GLY A 284 32.02 -5.30 38.90
CA GLY A 284 31.59 -6.52 39.62
C GLY A 284 31.81 -7.88 38.94
N ALA A 285 33.06 -8.28 38.72
CA ALA A 285 33.47 -9.59 38.20
C ALA A 285 32.85 -10.83 38.91
N ARG A 286 32.62 -11.90 38.13
CA ARG A 286 33.21 -13.23 38.37
C ARG A 286 33.03 -14.21 37.20
N HIS A 287 33.95 -15.17 37.09
CA HIS A 287 33.77 -16.37 36.25
C HIS A 287 32.68 -17.27 36.86
N ALA A 288 31.89 -17.91 35.99
CA ALA A 288 31.09 -19.09 36.31
C ALA A 288 30.98 -19.95 35.05
N GLU A 289 31.50 -21.17 35.08
CA GLU A 289 31.30 -22.15 34.01
C GLU A 289 29.87 -22.72 34.07
N GLY A 290 29.21 -22.81 32.91
CA GLY A 290 27.91 -23.48 32.76
C GLY A 290 28.09 -24.81 32.03
N PRO A 291 27.42 -25.90 32.43
CA PRO A 291 27.81 -27.26 32.06
C PRO A 291 27.48 -27.63 30.62
N ALA A 292 28.34 -28.47 30.03
CA ALA A 292 28.09 -29.11 28.74
C ALA A 292 26.90 -30.08 28.82
N ILE A 293 26.05 -30.08 27.80
CA ILE A 293 24.90 -31.00 27.68
C ILE A 293 25.40 -32.31 27.02
N PRO A 294 25.28 -33.47 27.68
CA PRO A 294 25.77 -34.73 27.14
C PRO A 294 24.87 -35.25 25.99
N ILE A 295 25.49 -35.65 24.88
CA ILE A 295 24.81 -36.29 23.75
C ILE A 295 24.59 -37.78 24.11
N ALA A 296 23.36 -38.14 24.45
CA ALA A 296 22.99 -39.53 24.69
C ALA A 296 22.93 -40.32 23.36
N GLN A 297 23.97 -41.10 23.07
CA GLN A 297 23.89 -42.13 22.03
C GLN A 297 22.91 -43.22 22.46
N LYS A 298 22.02 -43.65 21.56
CA LYS A 298 21.21 -44.85 21.75
C LYS A 298 21.99 -46.05 21.22
N GLU A 299 22.52 -46.87 22.13
CA GLU A 299 23.03 -48.18 21.78
C GLU A 299 21.91 -49.04 21.18
N THR A 300 22.24 -49.78 20.11
CA THR A 300 21.31 -50.70 19.46
C THR A 300 21.53 -52.10 20.02
N GLN A 301 20.59 -52.59 20.83
CA GLN A 301 20.62 -53.98 21.28
C GLN A 301 20.07 -54.93 20.21
N ARG A 302 20.96 -55.68 19.54
CA ARG A 302 20.72 -57.04 19.03
C ARG A 302 22.02 -57.74 18.68
#